data_AF-A0A101SVQ0-F1
#
_entry.id   AF-A0A101SVQ0-F1
#
_cell.length_a   1.000
_cell.length_b   1.000
_cell.length_c   1.000
_cell.angle_alpha   90.00
_cell.angle_beta   90.00
_cell.angle_gamma   90.00
#
_symmetry.space_group_name_H-M   'P 1'
#
loop_
_entity.id
_entity.type
_entity.pdbx_description
1 polymer ?
#
loop_
_entity_poly.entity_id
_entity_poly.type
_entity_poly.pdbx_seq_one_letter_code
_entity_poly.pdbx_strand_id
1 'polypeptide(L)'
;MAGFDLDRAWAPHRQVSVRPEAFGALLYHFGTRRLTFLKDPRLAEVVLRLPDAPSARSACAAGGVPSGELDRFASALAALAGSGMLVERTPGGPTPGASERARA
;
A
#
# COMPACT_ATOMS: atom_id res chain seq x y z
N MET A 1 5.94 -16.66 -11.04
CA MET A 1 5.38 -15.33 -10.70
C MET A 1 5.44 -15.22 -9.19
N ALA A 2 6.33 -14.39 -8.65
CA ALA A 2 6.33 -14.11 -7.22
C ALA A 2 5.01 -13.39 -6.91
N GLY A 3 4.09 -14.09 -6.23
CA GLY A 3 2.80 -13.55 -5.85
C GLY A 3 3.00 -12.32 -4.96
N PHE A 4 2.17 -11.31 -5.15
CA PHE A 4 2.13 -10.19 -4.23
C PHE A 4 1.58 -10.67 -2.89
N ASP A 5 2.40 -10.61 -1.85
CA ASP A 5 2.02 -11.07 -0.52
C ASP A 5 1.15 -10.01 0.17
N LEU A 6 -0.16 -10.30 0.21
CA LEU A 6 -1.15 -9.43 0.86
C LEU A 6 -0.95 -9.34 2.38
N ASP A 7 -0.27 -10.31 2.99
CA ASP A 7 -0.05 -10.37 4.43
C ASP A 7 1.22 -9.58 4.84
N ARG A 8 1.94 -9.00 3.88
CA ARG A 8 3.07 -8.07 4.12
C ARG A 8 2.64 -6.62 4.16
N ALA A 9 3.44 -5.81 4.84
CA ALA A 9 3.32 -4.36 4.83
C ALA A 9 3.94 -3.81 3.54
N TRP A 10 3.24 -2.87 2.90
CA TRP A 10 3.70 -2.21 1.68
C TRP A 10 3.59 -0.71 1.83
N ALA A 11 4.30 0.04 1.01
CA ALA A 11 4.15 1.48 0.90
C ALA A 11 4.49 1.95 -0.51
N PRO A 12 3.99 3.11 -0.96
CA PRO A 12 4.54 3.80 -2.11
C PRO A 12 6.05 3.99 -1.94
N HIS A 13 6.81 3.76 -3.01
CA HIS A 13 8.24 4.01 -2.98
C HIS A 13 8.51 5.48 -2.61
N ARG A 14 9.60 5.77 -1.89
CA ARG A 14 9.92 7.14 -1.42
C ARG A 14 10.02 8.20 -2.53
N GLN A 15 10.29 7.76 -3.76
CA GLN A 15 10.36 8.62 -4.94
C GLN A 15 9.04 8.67 -5.72
N VAL A 16 7.95 8.16 -5.15
CA VAL A 16 6.62 8.18 -5.75
C VAL A 16 5.78 9.25 -5.09
N SER A 17 5.29 10.20 -5.88
CA SER A 17 4.24 11.11 -5.46
C SER A 17 2.88 10.50 -5.81
N VAL A 18 1.98 10.45 -4.84
CA VAL A 18 0.59 10.01 -5.03
C VAL A 18 -0.29 11.25 -4.99
N ARG A 19 -1.06 11.49 -6.06
CA ARG A 19 -2.05 12.57 -6.14
C ARG A 19 -3.46 11.96 -6.28
N PRO A 20 -4.31 12.07 -5.25
CA PRO A 20 -5.71 11.64 -5.32
C PRO A 20 -6.49 12.54 -6.28
N GLU A 21 -7.36 11.94 -7.09
CA GLU A 21 -8.23 12.63 -8.05
C GLU A 21 -9.62 11.98 -8.03
N ALA A 22 -10.65 12.66 -8.56
CA ALA A 22 -12.04 12.16 -8.54
C ALA A 22 -12.21 10.78 -9.22
N PHE A 23 -11.33 10.45 -10.18
CA PHE A 23 -11.33 9.15 -10.88
C PHE A 23 -10.42 8.09 -10.23
N GLY A 24 -9.68 8.44 -9.17
CA GLY A 24 -8.75 7.55 -8.49
C GLY A 24 -7.48 8.27 -8.07
N ALA A 25 -6.34 7.98 -8.72
CA ALA A 25 -5.09 8.66 -8.39
C ALA A 25 -4.07 8.63 -9.52
N LEU A 26 -3.12 9.57 -9.43
CA LEU A 26 -1.92 9.65 -10.26
C LEU A 26 -0.70 9.32 -9.41
N LEU A 27 0.07 8.33 -9.84
CA LEU A 27 1.34 7.95 -9.22
C LEU A 27 2.47 8.35 -10.15
N TYR A 28 3.35 9.22 -9.66
CA TYR A 28 4.53 9.65 -10.42
C TYR A 28 5.81 9.26 -9.71
N HIS A 29 6.65 8.46 -10.37
CA HIS A 29 7.95 8.06 -9.86
C HIS A 29 9.05 9.01 -10.37
N PHE A 30 9.65 9.83 -9.50
CA PHE A 30 10.66 10.82 -9.86
C PHE A 30 11.96 10.21 -10.44
N GLY A 31 12.39 9.04 -9.94
CA GLY A 31 13.58 8.34 -10.45
C GLY A 31 13.43 7.82 -11.89
N THR A 32 12.40 7.01 -12.17
CA THR A 32 12.17 6.43 -13.50
C THR A 32 11.35 7.33 -14.43
N ARG A 33 10.85 8.47 -13.94
CA ARG A 33 9.94 9.39 -14.65
C ARG A 33 8.67 8.70 -15.20
N ARG A 34 8.22 7.65 -14.52
CA ARG A 34 7.02 6.89 -14.92
C ARG A 34 5.77 7.50 -14.26
N LEU A 35 4.71 7.62 -15.05
CA LEU A 35 3.38 8.03 -14.60
C LEU A 35 2.44 6.83 -14.70
N THR A 36 1.74 6.51 -13.61
CA THR A 36 0.75 5.43 -13.54
C THR A 36 -0.59 6.00 -13.07
N PHE A 37 -1.66 5.58 -13.73
CA PHE A 37 -3.01 6.03 -13.44
C PHE A 37 -3.78 4.90 -12.74
N LEU A 38 -4.31 5.20 -11.55
CA LEU A 38 -5.27 4.36 -10.87
C LEU A 38 -6.66 4.88 -11.22
N LYS A 39 -7.42 4.07 -11.96
CA LYS A 39 -8.78 4.41 -12.41
C LYS A 39 -9.89 3.96 -11.44
N ASP A 40 -9.52 3.20 -10.41
CA ASP A 40 -10.45 2.78 -9.36
C ASP A 40 -10.15 3.61 -8.10
N PRO A 41 -11.10 4.45 -7.63
CA PRO A 41 -10.95 5.22 -6.40
C PRO A 41 -10.65 4.36 -5.16
N ARG A 42 -11.16 3.13 -5.11
CA ARG A 42 -10.87 2.21 -4.00
C ARG A 42 -9.41 1.77 -4.03
N LEU A 43 -8.84 1.54 -5.22
CA LEU A 43 -7.42 1.19 -5.33
C LEU A 43 -6.52 2.37 -4.93
N ALA A 44 -6.90 3.60 -5.32
CA ALA A 44 -6.22 4.80 -4.86
C ALA A 44 -6.23 4.91 -3.34
N GLU A 45 -7.40 4.71 -2.71
CA GLU A 45 -7.55 4.75 -1.27
C GLU A 45 -6.73 3.68 -0.55
N VAL A 46 -6.68 2.46 -1.11
CA VAL A 46 -5.81 1.39 -0.60
C VAL A 46 -4.35 1.82 -0.63
N VAL A 47 -3.87 2.37 -1.75
CA VAL A 47 -2.48 2.83 -1.90
C VAL A 47 -2.14 3.95 -0.91
N LEU A 48 -3.08 4.85 -0.63
CA LEU A 48 -2.91 5.91 0.38
C LEU A 48 -2.83 5.36 1.80
N ARG A 49 -3.54 4.27 2.10
CA ARG A 49 -3.57 3.61 3.43
C ARG A 49 -2.45 2.61 3.66
N LEU A 50 -1.79 2.13 2.61
CA LEU A 50 -0.69 1.16 2.70
C LEU A 50 0.38 1.52 3.74
N PRO A 51 0.89 2.77 3.83
CA PRO A 51 1.92 3.14 4.80
C PRO A 51 1.53 2.89 6.26
N ASP A 52 0.26 3.13 6.60
CA ASP A 52 -0.27 3.02 7.96
C ASP A 52 -0.83 1.63 8.28
N ALA A 53 -1.06 0.80 7.27
CA ALA A 53 -1.59 -0.53 7.44
C ALA A 53 -0.50 -1.54 7.85
N PRO A 54 -0.83 -2.52 8.71
CA PRO A 54 0.09 -3.61 9.06
C PRO A 54 0.28 -4.60 7.91
N SER A 55 -0.68 -4.68 6.98
CA SER A 55 -0.62 -5.53 5.79
C SER A 55 -1.41 -4.90 4.63
N ALA A 56 -1.10 -5.29 3.39
CA ALA A 56 -1.89 -4.88 2.23
C ALA A 56 -3.35 -5.38 2.33
N ARG A 57 -3.60 -6.56 2.91
CA ARG A 57 -4.96 -7.05 3.17
C ARG A 57 -5.72 -6.12 4.11
N SER A 58 -5.08 -5.65 5.18
CA SER A 58 -5.68 -4.68 6.10
C SER A 58 -5.97 -3.34 5.42
N ALA A 59 -5.08 -2.88 4.52
CA ALA A 59 -5.32 -1.68 3.72
C ALA A 59 -6.51 -1.86 2.76
N CYS A 60 -6.63 -3.02 2.10
CA CYS A 60 -7.78 -3.37 1.26
C CYS A 60 -9.10 -3.33 2.05
N ALA A 61 -9.15 -3.97 3.22
CA ALA A 61 -10.33 -3.98 4.07
C ALA A 61 -10.72 -2.56 4.51
N ALA A 62 -9.74 -1.76 4.98
CA ALA A 62 -9.97 -0.36 5.34
C ALA A 62 -10.44 0.47 4.13
N GLY A 63 -9.89 0.19 2.94
CA GLY A 63 -10.27 0.73 1.62
C GLY A 63 -11.68 0.38 1.13
N GLY A 64 -12.43 -0.43 1.88
CA GLY A 64 -13.77 -0.88 1.48
C GLY A 64 -13.75 -1.93 0.37
N VAL A 65 -12.63 -2.65 0.20
CA VAL A 65 -12.52 -3.75 -0.77
C VAL A 65 -13.09 -5.03 -0.15
N PRO A 66 -14.17 -5.61 -0.71
CA PRO A 66 -14.73 -6.86 -0.21
C PRO A 66 -13.80 -8.04 -0.50
N SER A 67 -13.87 -9.09 0.33
CA SER A 67 -13.01 -10.27 0.22
C SER A 67 -13.04 -10.93 -1.16
N GLY A 68 -14.19 -10.88 -1.85
CA GLY A 68 -14.35 -11.43 -3.20
C GLY A 68 -13.62 -10.66 -4.30
N GLU A 69 -13.20 -9.42 -4.05
CA GLU A 69 -12.41 -8.61 -5.00
C GLU A 69 -10.91 -8.60 -4.67
N LEU A 70 -10.48 -9.23 -3.57
CA LEU A 70 -9.08 -9.16 -3.12
C LEU A 70 -8.09 -9.69 -4.14
N ASP A 71 -8.43 -10.72 -4.91
CA ASP A 71 -7.53 -11.29 -5.93
C ASP A 71 -7.23 -10.29 -7.07
N ARG A 72 -8.27 -9.54 -7.49
CA ARG A 72 -8.15 -8.45 -8.46
C ARG A 72 -7.26 -7.33 -7.92
N PHE A 73 -7.46 -6.95 -6.66
CA PHE A 73 -6.64 -5.91 -6.02
C PHE A 73 -5.20 -6.38 -5.81
N ALA A 74 -4.98 -7.64 -5.42
CA ALA A 74 -3.66 -8.24 -5.29
C ALA A 74 -2.91 -8.19 -6.62
N SER A 75 -3.58 -8.54 -7.73
CA SER A 75 -3.00 -8.44 -9.08
C SER A 75 -2.62 -7.01 -9.46
N ALA A 76 -3.46 -6.02 -9.12
CA ALA A 76 -3.15 -4.61 -9.37
C ALA A 76 -1.97 -4.12 -8.53
N LEU A 77 -1.94 -4.47 -7.24
CA LEU A 77 -0.83 -4.14 -6.34
C LEU A 77 0.47 -4.84 -6.76
N ALA A 78 0.39 -6.08 -7.24
CA ALA A 78 1.51 -6.81 -7.83
C ALA A 78 2.11 -6.06 -9.02
N ALA A 79 1.26 -5.55 -9.92
CA ALA A 79 1.71 -4.76 -11.07
C ALA A 79 2.38 -3.45 -10.63
N LEU A 80 1.84 -2.78 -9.61
CA LEU A 80 2.45 -1.57 -9.04
C LEU A 80 3.82 -1.89 -8.41
N ALA A 81 3.93 -2.95 -7.63
CA ALA A 81 5.21 -3.41 -7.07
C ALA A 81 6.22 -3.77 -8.17
N GLY A 82 5.81 -4.53 -9.19
CA GLY A 82 6.65 -4.87 -10.34
C GLY A 82 7.12 -3.67 -11.16
N SER A 83 6.39 -2.55 -11.10
CA SER A 83 6.78 -1.28 -11.74
C SER A 83 7.65 -0.37 -10.85
N GLY A 84 7.94 -0.78 -9.62
CA GLY A 84 8.67 0.01 -8.62
C GLY A 84 7.85 1.13 -7.98
N MET A 85 6.53 1.16 -8.19
CA MET A 85 5.64 2.15 -7.57
C MET A 85 5.40 1.85 -6.09
N LEU A 86 5.32 0.56 -5.74
CA LEU A 86 5.20 0.08 -4.38
C LEU A 86 6.47 -0.69 -3.99
N VAL A 87 6.81 -0.65 -2.70
CA VAL A 87 7.87 -1.46 -2.11
C VAL A 87 7.36 -2.13 -0.85
N GLU A 88 7.86 -3.34 -0.60
CA GLU A 88 7.63 -4.01 0.68
C GLU A 88 8.28 -3.16 1.76
N ARG A 89 7.49 -2.81 2.77
CA ARG A 89 8.01 -2.23 4.00
C ARG A 89 8.38 -3.41 4.87
N THR A 90 9.66 -3.61 5.13
CA THR A 90 10.05 -4.42 6.28
C THR A 90 9.36 -3.77 7.48
N PRO A 91 8.40 -4.43 8.16
CA PRO A 91 7.94 -3.92 9.42
C PRO A 91 9.19 -3.84 10.29
N GLY A 92 9.61 -2.63 10.62
CA GLY A 92 10.71 -2.41 11.54
C GLY A 92 10.45 -3.23 12.79
N GLY A 93 11.51 -3.83 13.32
CA GLY A 93 11.52 -4.65 14.54
C GLY A 93 10.81 -4.01 15.74
N PRO A 94 10.78 -4.73 16.87
CA PRO A 94 9.81 -4.58 17.95
C PRO A 94 9.56 -3.11 18.29
N THR A 95 8.30 -2.68 18.27
CA THR A 95 7.85 -1.42 18.87
C THR A 95 8.40 -1.37 20.31
N PRO A 96 9.41 -0.56 20.65
CA PRO A 96 9.77 -0.42 22.04
C PRO A 96 8.73 0.48 22.70
N GLY A 97 8.11 0.00 23.78
CA GLY A 97 7.42 0.87 24.74
C GLY A 97 5.92 0.65 24.95
N ALA A 98 5.43 -0.58 24.95
CA ALA A 98 4.31 -0.94 25.84
C ALA A 98 4.87 -1.56 27.13
N SER A 99 5.73 -0.82 27.83
CA SER A 99 6.18 -1.15 29.18
C SER A 99 6.54 0.16 29.87
N GLU A 100 5.63 0.62 30.71
CA GLU A 100 5.86 1.19 32.05
C GLU A 100 4.70 2.13 32.42
N ARG A 101 3.51 1.55 32.64
CA ARG A 101 2.53 2.12 33.59
C ARG A 101 2.35 1.11 34.72
N ALA A 102 3.44 0.89 35.44
CA ALA A 102 3.43 0.16 36.70
C ALA A 102 4.55 0.73 37.57
N ARG A 103 4.27 1.89 38.21
CA ARG A 103 4.76 2.31 39.53
C ARG A 103 4.56 3.81 39.71
N ALA A 104 3.55 4.16 40.49
CA ALA A 104 3.64 4.93 41.74
C ALA A 104 2.25 5.49 42.06
#